data_AF-A0A6S7J025-F1
#
_entry.id   AF-A0A6S7J025-F1
#
_cell.length_a   1.000
_cell.length_b   1.000
_cell.length_c   1.000
_cell.angle_alpha   90.00
_cell.angle_beta   90.00
_cell.angle_gamma   90.00
#
_symmetry.space_group_name_H-M   'P 1'
#
loop_
_entity.id
_entity.type
_entity.pdbx_description
1 polymer ?
#
loop_
_entity_poly.entity_id
_entity_poly.type
_entity_poly.pdbx_seq_one_letter_code
_entity_poly.pdbx_strand_id
1 'polypeptide(L)'
;IRINYLDGKPVTNGRLTLEVSGRRFNKKSLGTLFRRSYSVNNGLISVFFSNVPIYTETLNFKANYNSGQLEKSKSSKALYSPSLSYLRLVLPEHVTAKVGSRGSVNVLYTVHENKLEEIPFHYKILCKGNLRQSGVTKIARDNRLSSNRNERSFTYNGRTIQGTSVNKFELKFNVTQYMVPSCRILVYYVKKDKETVGDSIVFDVEDKLENQISVDFVEAQKRPGQKTKIVMKAKPGSRVAISALDKSVLFLRDSEEVTKEEVMRILNRQDIGPMNARGYSKCKSPSRMPLETDVSETFN
;
A
#
# COMPACT_ATOMS: atom_id res chain seq x y z
N ILE A 1 -1.87 16.45 -7.05
CA ILE A 1 -2.16 17.84 -6.59
C ILE A 1 -3.63 18.10 -6.85
N ARG A 2 -4.40 18.47 -5.83
CA ARG A 2 -5.84 18.75 -5.94
C ARG A 2 -6.09 20.25 -5.82
N ILE A 3 -6.92 20.80 -6.69
CA ILE A 3 -7.24 22.23 -6.79
C ILE A 3 -8.75 22.34 -6.96
N ASN A 4 -9.39 22.93 -5.96
CA ASN A 4 -10.85 23.07 -5.89
C ASN A 4 -11.20 24.54 -5.60
N TYR A 5 -12.40 24.94 -5.99
CA TYR A 5 -13.04 26.16 -5.50
C TYR A 5 -13.41 26.01 -4.01
N LEU A 6 -13.80 27.12 -3.37
CA LEU A 6 -14.20 27.13 -1.96
C LEU A 6 -15.43 26.24 -1.68
N ASP A 7 -16.28 26.03 -2.68
CA ASP A 7 -17.44 25.12 -2.61
C ASP A 7 -17.07 23.64 -2.81
N GLY A 8 -15.78 23.33 -2.98
CA GLY A 8 -15.27 21.97 -3.15
C GLY A 8 -15.29 21.45 -4.59
N LYS A 9 -15.87 22.18 -5.54
CA LYS A 9 -15.87 21.77 -6.96
C LYS A 9 -14.47 21.83 -7.57
N PRO A 10 -14.11 20.89 -8.45
CA PRO A 10 -12.81 20.91 -9.11
C PRO A 10 -12.67 22.11 -10.05
N VAL A 11 -11.49 22.71 -10.08
CA VAL A 11 -11.16 23.75 -11.05
C VAL A 11 -11.01 23.13 -12.45
N THR A 12 -11.60 23.75 -13.47
CA THR A 12 -11.67 23.19 -14.84
C THR A 12 -10.74 23.87 -15.84
N ASN A 13 -10.07 24.96 -15.46
CA ASN A 13 -9.13 25.68 -16.31
C ASN A 13 -7.93 26.22 -15.51
N GLY A 14 -6.98 26.81 -16.21
CA GLY A 14 -5.80 27.44 -15.61
C GLY A 14 -4.53 26.57 -15.70
N ARG A 15 -3.42 27.15 -15.22
CA ARG A 15 -2.08 26.59 -15.36
C ARG A 15 -1.43 26.42 -13.99
N LEU A 16 -1.05 25.19 -13.67
CA LEU A 16 -0.28 24.87 -12.47
C LEU A 16 1.19 24.68 -12.82
N THR A 17 2.10 25.39 -12.17
CA THR A 17 3.53 25.11 -12.20
C THR A 17 3.93 24.38 -10.92
N LEU A 18 4.44 23.16 -11.07
CA LEU A 18 5.02 22.37 -9.99
C LEU A 18 6.54 22.47 -10.06
N GLU A 19 7.14 22.92 -8.96
CA GLU A 19 8.58 22.87 -8.73
C GLU A 19 8.88 21.88 -7.59
N VAL A 20 9.79 20.96 -7.83
CA VAL A 20 10.35 20.06 -6.81
C VAL A 20 11.81 20.40 -6.65
N SER A 21 12.20 20.72 -5.43
CA SER A 21 13.57 20.99 -5.04
C SER A 21 14.03 19.98 -3.99
N GLY A 22 15.32 19.66 -4.00
CA GLY A 22 15.94 18.71 -3.07
C GLY A 22 17.01 19.38 -2.24
N ARG A 23 17.01 19.14 -0.93
CA ARG A 23 18.15 19.42 -0.06
C ARG A 23 18.97 18.15 0.12
N ARG A 24 20.29 18.27 0.03
CA ARG A 24 21.19 17.14 0.26
C ARG A 24 21.57 17.04 1.73
N PHE A 25 21.91 15.84 2.19
CA PHE A 25 22.56 15.68 3.49
C PHE A 25 23.78 16.60 3.60
N ASN A 26 23.95 17.22 4.77
CA ASN A 26 25.07 18.10 5.10
C ASN A 26 25.20 19.37 4.22
N LYS A 27 24.18 19.72 3.42
CA LYS A 27 24.14 20.98 2.66
C LYS A 27 22.93 21.83 3.03
N LYS A 28 23.15 23.14 3.17
CA LYS A 28 22.07 24.11 3.45
C LYS A 28 21.27 24.50 2.20
N SER A 29 21.88 24.43 1.00
CA SER A 29 21.26 24.86 -0.26
C SER A 29 20.27 23.84 -0.82
N LEU A 30 19.10 24.33 -1.25
CA LEU A 30 18.18 23.56 -2.10
C LEU A 30 18.61 23.65 -3.57
N GLY A 31 18.54 22.55 -4.29
CA GLY A 31 18.64 22.53 -5.76
C GLY A 31 17.30 22.15 -6.39
N THR A 32 16.88 22.85 -7.44
CA THR A 32 15.70 22.47 -8.22
C THR A 32 16.00 21.15 -8.95
N LEU A 33 15.17 20.14 -8.71
CA LEU A 33 15.27 18.82 -9.34
C LEU A 33 14.32 18.71 -10.54
N PHE A 34 13.18 19.40 -10.45
CA PHE A 34 12.12 19.28 -11.43
C PHE A 34 11.29 20.56 -11.42
N ARG A 35 10.97 21.08 -12.60
CA ARG A 35 10.00 22.17 -12.74
C ARG A 35 9.21 21.97 -14.02
N ARG A 36 7.88 21.83 -13.91
CA ARG A 36 6.99 21.66 -15.07
C ARG A 36 5.66 22.39 -14.86
N SER A 37 5.07 22.83 -15.96
CA SER A 37 3.70 23.38 -15.98
C SER A 37 2.72 22.37 -16.55
N TYR A 38 1.49 22.42 -16.03
CA TYR A 38 0.38 21.56 -16.39
C TYR A 38 -0.88 22.40 -16.57
N SER A 39 -1.71 22.05 -17.54
CA SER A 39 -3.08 22.57 -17.64
C SER A 39 -3.98 21.84 -16.64
N VAL A 40 -4.83 22.58 -15.94
CA VAL A 40 -5.77 22.03 -14.95
C VAL A 40 -7.13 21.84 -15.61
N ASN A 41 -7.55 20.60 -15.84
CA ASN A 41 -8.82 20.32 -16.55
C ASN A 41 -9.92 19.73 -15.63
N ASN A 42 -9.56 19.11 -14.50
CA ASN A 42 -10.52 18.46 -13.58
C ASN A 42 -10.06 18.54 -12.12
N GLY A 43 -9.43 19.64 -11.73
CA GLY A 43 -8.98 19.88 -10.35
C GLY A 43 -7.98 18.87 -9.79
N LEU A 44 -7.48 17.92 -10.59
CA LEU A 44 -6.52 16.91 -10.17
C LEU A 44 -5.40 16.77 -11.20
N ILE A 45 -4.17 16.92 -10.72
CA ILE A 45 -2.96 16.66 -11.49
C ILE A 45 -2.16 15.55 -10.80
N SER A 46 -1.94 14.45 -11.52
CA SER A 46 -1.06 13.36 -11.10
C SER A 46 0.30 13.53 -11.77
N VAL A 47 1.36 13.61 -10.98
CA VAL A 47 2.73 13.77 -11.46
C VAL A 47 3.57 12.61 -10.97
N PHE A 48 4.19 11.91 -11.90
CA PHE A 48 5.23 10.94 -11.61
C PHE A 48 6.59 11.63 -11.73
N PHE A 49 7.35 11.60 -10.65
CA PHE A 49 8.70 12.13 -10.60
C PHE A 49 9.65 10.97 -10.27
N SER A 50 10.51 10.63 -11.22
CA SER A 50 11.54 9.60 -11.10
C SER A 50 12.93 10.25 -10.99
N ASN A 51 13.94 9.44 -10.65
CA ASN A 51 15.36 9.84 -10.60
C ASN A 51 15.71 10.87 -9.51
N VAL A 52 15.09 10.75 -8.34
CA VAL A 52 15.53 11.52 -7.15
C VAL A 52 16.96 11.11 -6.79
N PRO A 53 17.90 12.05 -6.64
CA PRO A 53 19.25 11.69 -6.21
C PRO A 53 19.23 11.03 -4.82
N ILE A 54 19.98 9.95 -4.65
CA ILE A 54 19.97 9.13 -3.43
C ILE A 54 20.44 9.89 -2.17
N TYR A 55 21.26 10.92 -2.35
CA TYR A 55 21.75 11.80 -1.28
C TYR A 55 20.76 12.91 -0.87
N THR A 56 19.53 12.87 -1.38
CA THR A 56 18.51 13.89 -1.08
C THR A 56 17.89 13.60 0.29
N GLU A 57 18.12 14.49 1.25
CA GLU A 57 17.58 14.43 2.61
C GLU A 57 16.11 14.86 2.64
N THR A 58 15.78 15.94 1.94
CA THR A 58 14.42 16.48 1.91
C THR A 58 14.01 16.87 0.50
N LEU A 59 12.75 16.60 0.17
CA LEU A 59 12.07 17.07 -1.04
C LEU A 59 11.07 18.15 -0.67
N ASN A 60 11.14 19.28 -1.34
CA ASN A 60 10.19 20.37 -1.23
C ASN A 60 9.41 20.48 -2.52
N PHE A 61 8.10 20.32 -2.41
CA PHE A 61 7.13 20.45 -3.50
C PHE A 61 6.48 21.82 -3.37
N LYS A 62 6.62 22.67 -4.39
CA LYS A 62 5.99 23.98 -4.48
C LYS A 62 5.09 23.99 -5.71
N ALA A 63 3.79 24.13 -5.48
CA ALA A 63 2.77 24.19 -6.50
C ALA A 63 2.22 25.61 -6.58
N ASN A 64 2.30 26.23 -7.75
CA ASN A 64 1.87 27.59 -8.00
C ASN A 64 0.84 27.60 -9.15
N TYR A 65 -0.36 28.09 -8.87
CA TYR A 65 -1.48 28.14 -9.80
C TYR A 65 -1.66 29.55 -10.35
N ASN A 66 -1.82 29.66 -11.68
CA ASN A 66 -2.01 30.90 -12.43
C ASN A 66 -1.04 32.02 -12.04
N SER A 67 0.25 31.72 -12.04
CA SER A 67 1.32 32.71 -11.80
C SER A 67 1.20 33.45 -10.46
N GLY A 68 0.85 32.74 -9.39
CA GLY A 68 0.88 33.25 -8.01
C GLY A 68 -0.47 33.53 -7.41
N GLN A 69 -1.59 33.32 -8.13
CA GLN A 69 -2.93 33.43 -7.56
C GLN A 69 -3.14 32.50 -6.35
N LEU A 70 -2.54 31.31 -6.40
CA LEU A 70 -2.52 30.39 -5.28
C LEU A 70 -1.18 29.64 -5.24
N GLU A 71 -0.58 29.58 -4.07
CA GLU A 71 0.64 28.83 -3.83
C GLU A 71 0.47 27.85 -2.66
N LYS A 72 0.95 26.63 -2.83
CA LYS A 72 1.04 25.64 -1.76
C LYS A 72 2.37 24.93 -1.80
N SER A 73 3.01 24.81 -0.64
CA SER A 73 4.21 24.01 -0.46
C SER A 73 3.96 22.83 0.48
N LYS A 74 4.69 21.74 0.25
CA LYS A 74 4.77 20.59 1.14
C LYS A 74 6.18 20.03 1.09
N SER A 75 6.68 19.57 2.23
CA SER A 75 7.98 18.93 2.31
C SER A 75 7.83 17.45 2.66
N SER A 76 8.83 16.66 2.27
CA SER A 76 9.00 15.27 2.67
C SER A 76 10.46 15.05 3.05
N LYS A 77 10.70 14.24 4.06
CA LYS A 77 12.05 13.78 4.41
C LYS A 77 12.30 12.41 3.79
N ALA A 78 13.56 12.09 3.54
CA ALA A 78 13.98 10.74 3.25
C ALA A 78 13.74 9.83 4.46
N LEU A 79 13.54 8.54 4.20
CA LEU A 79 13.54 7.53 5.24
C LEU A 79 14.93 7.48 5.88
N TYR A 80 14.96 7.25 7.19
CA TYR A 80 16.22 7.09 7.89
C TYR A 80 16.88 5.76 7.49
N SER A 81 18.15 5.82 7.10
CA SER A 81 19.01 4.65 6.96
C SER A 81 20.45 5.05 7.24
N PRO A 82 21.15 4.40 8.20
CA PRO A 82 22.56 4.65 8.47
C PRO A 82 23.48 4.43 7.25
N SER A 83 23.12 3.53 6.33
CA SER A 83 23.89 3.26 5.11
C SER A 83 23.28 3.85 3.82
N LEU A 84 22.16 4.57 3.92
CA LEU A 84 21.32 5.00 2.78
C LEU A 84 20.86 3.84 1.89
N SER A 85 20.73 2.66 2.48
CA SER A 85 20.16 1.50 1.83
C SER A 85 18.64 1.49 2.06
N TYR A 86 17.89 1.36 0.98
CA TYR A 86 16.44 1.46 0.98
C TYR A 86 15.83 0.20 0.38
N LEU A 87 14.63 -0.12 0.82
CA LEU A 87 13.78 -1.15 0.24
C LEU A 87 12.42 -0.53 -0.02
N ARG A 88 11.83 -0.84 -1.17
CA ARG A 88 10.48 -0.43 -1.54
C ARG A 88 9.73 -1.56 -2.19
N LEU A 89 8.55 -1.85 -1.68
CA LEU A 89 7.61 -2.79 -2.26
C LEU A 89 6.64 -2.07 -3.21
N VAL A 90 6.41 -2.69 -4.37
CA VAL A 90 5.48 -2.18 -5.37
C VAL A 90 4.60 -3.32 -5.84
N LEU A 91 3.29 -3.17 -5.62
CA LEU A 91 2.29 -4.10 -6.13
C LEU A 91 2.10 -3.92 -7.64
N PRO A 92 1.74 -4.98 -8.38
CA PRO A 92 1.27 -4.86 -9.76
C PRO A 92 0.05 -3.92 -9.83
N GLU A 93 -0.01 -3.03 -10.82
CA GLU A 93 -1.13 -2.10 -10.97
C GLU A 93 -2.45 -2.85 -11.22
N HIS A 94 -3.51 -2.45 -10.53
CA HIS A 94 -4.90 -2.91 -10.75
C HIS A 94 -5.17 -4.42 -10.61
N VAL A 95 -4.30 -5.18 -9.93
CA VAL A 95 -4.52 -6.62 -9.73
C VAL A 95 -4.82 -6.93 -8.26
N THR A 96 -6.09 -7.17 -7.96
CA THR A 96 -6.49 -7.88 -6.74
C THR A 96 -6.03 -9.33 -6.84
N ALA A 97 -5.39 -9.84 -5.79
CA ALA A 97 -4.91 -11.22 -5.77
C ALA A 97 -6.09 -12.20 -5.77
N LYS A 98 -6.01 -13.27 -6.57
CA LYS A 98 -7.07 -14.29 -6.67
C LYS A 98 -6.72 -15.51 -5.85
N VAL A 99 -7.68 -16.09 -5.14
CA VAL A 99 -7.47 -17.30 -4.34
C VAL A 99 -7.10 -18.46 -5.25
N GLY A 100 -6.01 -19.14 -4.93
CA GLY A 100 -5.46 -20.25 -5.72
C GLY A 100 -4.51 -19.82 -6.84
N SER A 101 -4.30 -18.52 -7.04
CA SER A 101 -3.32 -18.01 -8.01
C SER A 101 -1.95 -17.75 -7.38
N ARG A 102 -0.99 -17.36 -8.22
CA ARG A 102 0.33 -16.90 -7.78
C ARG A 102 0.35 -15.37 -7.71
N GLY A 103 0.49 -14.83 -6.51
CA GLY A 103 0.69 -13.40 -6.28
C GLY A 103 2.14 -13.01 -6.48
N SER A 104 2.38 -11.73 -6.77
CA SER A 104 3.73 -11.18 -6.81
C SER A 104 3.82 -9.76 -6.29
N VAL A 105 5.01 -9.41 -5.79
CA VAL A 105 5.39 -8.05 -5.41
C VAL A 105 6.75 -7.74 -6.00
N ASN A 106 6.89 -6.56 -6.58
CA ASN A 106 8.18 -6.06 -7.04
C ASN A 106 8.93 -5.48 -5.84
N VAL A 107 10.16 -5.95 -5.63
CA VAL A 107 11.05 -5.45 -4.59
C VAL A 107 12.11 -4.60 -5.25
N LEU A 108 12.09 -3.30 -4.98
CA LEU A 108 13.11 -2.35 -5.40
C LEU A 108 14.03 -2.09 -4.21
N TYR A 109 15.34 -2.13 -4.42
CA TYR A 109 16.27 -1.97 -3.32
C TYR A 109 17.59 -1.30 -3.73
N THR A 110 18.22 -0.63 -2.77
CA THR A 110 19.58 -0.08 -2.88
C THR A 110 20.47 -0.74 -1.83
N VAL A 111 21.68 -1.13 -2.21
CA VAL A 111 22.68 -1.74 -1.32
C VAL A 111 24.05 -1.15 -1.65
N HIS A 112 24.65 -0.51 -0.66
CA HIS A 112 25.91 0.23 -0.82
C HIS A 112 27.17 -0.57 -0.47
N GLU A 113 27.05 -1.87 -0.17
CA GLU A 113 28.19 -2.74 0.12
C GLU A 113 28.75 -3.39 -1.15
N ASN A 114 30.08 -3.32 -1.35
CA ASN A 114 30.78 -3.82 -2.55
C ASN A 114 31.07 -5.32 -2.56
N LYS A 115 30.44 -6.13 -1.70
CA LYS A 115 30.74 -7.57 -1.63
C LYS A 115 29.81 -8.35 -2.56
N LEU A 116 30.39 -9.27 -3.33
CA LEU A 116 29.75 -10.18 -4.30
C LEU A 116 28.89 -11.26 -3.64
N GLU A 117 28.29 -10.98 -2.48
CA GLU A 117 27.55 -11.96 -1.71
C GLU A 117 26.07 -11.95 -2.07
N GLU A 118 25.47 -13.14 -2.12
CA GLU A 118 24.02 -13.27 -2.23
C GLU A 118 23.36 -12.62 -1.01
N ILE A 119 22.38 -11.73 -1.26
CA ILE A 119 21.65 -11.06 -0.19
C ILE A 119 20.38 -11.87 0.12
N PRO A 120 20.22 -12.40 1.34
CA PRO A 120 19.01 -13.10 1.75
C PRO A 120 17.91 -12.09 2.10
N PHE A 121 16.90 -11.98 1.24
CA PHE A 121 15.67 -11.25 1.53
C PHE A 121 14.69 -12.18 2.24
N HIS A 122 14.37 -11.85 3.48
CA HIS A 122 13.33 -12.53 4.26
C HIS A 122 11.99 -11.88 3.96
N TYR A 123 10.95 -12.69 3.79
CA TYR A 123 9.59 -12.18 3.69
C TYR A 123 8.65 -12.87 4.69
N LYS A 124 7.65 -12.12 5.14
CA LYS A 124 6.56 -12.58 6.01
C LYS A 124 5.24 -12.06 5.48
N ILE A 125 4.25 -12.93 5.36
CA ILE A 125 2.87 -12.58 4.99
C ILE A 125 2.00 -12.76 6.23
N LEU A 126 1.42 -11.66 6.70
CA LEU A 126 0.51 -11.60 7.84
C LEU A 126 -0.90 -11.30 7.35
N CYS A 127 -1.87 -12.10 7.78
CA CYS A 127 -3.28 -11.95 7.41
C CYS A 127 -4.14 -12.12 8.66
N LYS A 128 -5.09 -11.21 8.89
CA LYS A 128 -5.99 -11.25 10.05
C LYS A 128 -5.23 -11.46 11.37
N GLY A 129 -4.16 -10.70 11.56
CA GLY A 129 -3.33 -10.77 12.77
C GLY A 129 -2.40 -11.98 12.89
N ASN A 130 -2.37 -12.88 11.92
CA ASN A 130 -1.60 -14.13 12.02
C ASN A 130 -0.54 -14.24 10.93
N LEU A 131 0.63 -14.80 11.28
CA LEU A 131 1.64 -15.18 10.29
C LEU A 131 1.13 -16.35 9.45
N ARG A 132 1.04 -16.17 8.13
CA ARG A 132 0.54 -17.18 7.19
C ARG A 132 1.63 -17.81 6.35
N GLN A 133 2.60 -17.02 5.93
CA GLN A 133 3.69 -17.51 5.12
C GLN A 133 4.97 -16.77 5.50
N SER A 134 6.09 -17.46 5.43
CA SER A 134 7.40 -16.84 5.49
C SER A 134 8.37 -17.58 4.58
N GLY A 135 9.44 -16.91 4.17
CA GLY A 135 10.48 -17.54 3.38
C GLY A 135 11.65 -16.62 3.15
N VAL A 136 12.62 -17.12 2.38
CA VAL A 136 13.84 -16.41 2.04
C VAL A 136 14.05 -16.49 0.52
N THR A 137 14.38 -15.36 -0.08
CA THR A 137 14.79 -15.26 -1.48
C THR A 137 16.21 -14.70 -1.51
N LYS A 138 17.15 -15.48 -2.03
CA LYS A 138 18.54 -15.05 -2.19
C LYS A 138 18.71 -14.39 -3.55
N ILE A 139 19.25 -13.18 -3.56
CA ILE A 139 19.49 -12.42 -4.81
C ILE A 139 20.99 -12.22 -4.98
N ALA A 140 21.53 -12.75 -6.08
CA ALA A 140 22.88 -12.45 -6.53
C ALA A 140 22.90 -11.05 -7.17
N ARG A 141 23.94 -10.26 -6.92
CA ARG A 141 24.09 -8.94 -7.53
C ARG A 141 24.46 -9.10 -9.01
N ASP A 142 23.67 -8.52 -9.91
CA ASP A 142 24.03 -8.43 -11.33
C ASP A 142 24.86 -7.14 -11.57
N ASN A 143 26.15 -7.31 -11.84
CA ASN A 143 27.07 -6.21 -12.12
C ASN A 143 26.80 -5.53 -13.47
N ARG A 144 25.94 -6.08 -14.35
CA ARG A 144 25.70 -5.56 -15.71
C ARG A 144 24.72 -4.38 -15.77
N LEU A 145 24.00 -4.08 -14.70
CA LEU A 145 23.03 -2.96 -14.63
C LEU A 145 23.62 -1.66 -14.06
N SER A 146 24.93 -1.62 -13.82
CA SER A 146 25.67 -0.43 -13.37
C SER A 146 26.01 0.49 -14.55
N SER A 147 25.00 0.99 -15.24
CA SER A 147 25.19 2.05 -16.24
C SER A 147 24.37 3.29 -15.86
N ASN A 148 24.90 4.09 -14.94
CA ASN A 148 24.59 5.52 -14.92
C ASN A 148 25.87 6.32 -14.64
N ARG A 149 26.31 7.04 -15.68
CA ARG A 149 27.59 7.77 -15.84
C ARG A 149 27.77 9.01 -14.94
N ASN A 150 27.03 9.12 -13.84
CA ASN A 150 27.10 10.27 -12.93
C ASN A 150 27.48 9.83 -11.51
N GLU A 151 28.49 8.95 -11.40
CA GLU A 151 29.10 8.52 -10.13
C GLU A 151 29.64 9.73 -9.36
N ARG A 152 28.80 10.26 -8.48
CA ARG A 152 29.23 11.18 -7.42
C ARG A 152 29.26 10.38 -6.14
N SER A 153 30.47 10.10 -5.66
CA SER A 153 30.66 9.69 -4.29
C SER A 153 30.28 10.84 -3.36
N PHE A 154 29.72 10.54 -2.20
CA PHE A 154 29.44 11.54 -1.19
C PHE A 154 29.68 10.98 0.20
N THR A 155 30.02 11.86 1.14
CA THR A 155 30.26 11.47 2.53
C THR A 155 28.97 11.60 3.34
N TYR A 156 28.56 10.52 3.98
CA TYR A 156 27.42 10.45 4.89
C TYR A 156 27.83 9.65 6.12
N ASN A 157 27.59 10.20 7.32
CA ASN A 157 28.00 9.59 8.60
C ASN A 157 29.44 9.06 8.60
N GLY A 158 30.38 9.82 8.03
CA GLY A 158 31.80 9.44 7.95
C GLY A 158 32.14 8.35 6.92
N ARG A 159 31.15 7.85 6.15
CA ARG A 159 31.34 6.84 5.11
C ARG A 159 31.23 7.46 3.71
N THR A 160 32.11 7.04 2.80
CA THR A 160 31.98 7.39 1.38
C THR A 160 30.98 6.45 0.71
N ILE A 161 29.86 7.00 0.26
CA ILE A 161 28.80 6.26 -0.42
C ILE A 161 28.93 6.50 -1.91
N GLN A 162 29.06 5.41 -2.68
CA GLN A 162 29.05 5.47 -4.14
C GLN A 162 27.62 5.50 -4.66
N GLY A 163 27.40 6.27 -5.73
CA GLY A 163 26.13 6.27 -6.45
C GLY A 163 25.79 4.84 -6.87
N THR A 164 24.61 4.35 -6.48
CA THR A 164 24.21 2.95 -6.71
C THR A 164 22.94 2.91 -7.56
N SER A 165 22.87 1.96 -8.48
CA SER A 165 21.66 1.65 -9.23
C SER A 165 20.59 1.05 -8.31
N VAL A 166 19.33 1.44 -8.52
CA VAL A 166 18.20 0.76 -7.89
C VAL A 166 18.07 -0.62 -8.54
N ASN A 167 18.24 -1.66 -7.73
CA ASN A 167 18.06 -3.04 -8.18
C ASN A 167 16.59 -3.43 -8.02
N LYS A 168 16.17 -4.46 -8.77
CA LYS A 168 14.80 -4.96 -8.74
C LYS A 168 14.79 -6.48 -8.83
N PHE A 169 13.91 -7.12 -8.06
CA PHE A 169 13.50 -8.49 -8.30
C PHE A 169 11.99 -8.66 -8.04
N GLU A 170 11.43 -9.78 -8.51
CA GLU A 170 10.03 -10.12 -8.28
C GLU A 170 9.95 -11.24 -7.24
N LEU A 171 9.24 -10.97 -6.13
CA LEU A 171 8.93 -11.98 -5.12
C LEU A 171 7.56 -12.59 -5.42
N LYS A 172 7.48 -13.92 -5.52
CA LYS A 172 6.26 -14.66 -5.82
C LYS A 172 5.81 -15.50 -4.64
N PHE A 173 4.50 -15.58 -4.42
CA PHE A 173 3.89 -16.38 -3.36
C PHE A 173 2.54 -16.96 -3.80
N ASN A 174 2.07 -17.99 -3.10
CA ASN A 174 0.79 -18.62 -3.42
C ASN A 174 -0.33 -17.95 -2.62
N VAL A 175 -1.39 -17.54 -3.30
CA VAL A 175 -2.53 -16.89 -2.67
C VAL A 175 -3.51 -17.96 -2.18
N THR A 176 -3.82 -17.96 -0.89
CA THR A 176 -4.70 -18.97 -0.27
C THR A 176 -5.98 -18.35 0.27
N GLN A 177 -6.99 -19.18 0.54
CA GLN A 177 -8.28 -18.74 1.07
C GLN A 177 -8.15 -18.00 2.43
N TYR A 178 -7.14 -18.34 3.23
CA TYR A 178 -6.86 -17.66 4.49
C TYR A 178 -6.42 -16.21 4.32
N MET A 179 -5.98 -15.82 3.13
CA MET A 179 -5.51 -14.47 2.83
C MET A 179 -6.65 -13.48 2.55
N VAL A 180 -7.89 -13.96 2.43
CA VAL A 180 -9.08 -13.10 2.28
C VAL A 180 -9.38 -12.37 3.60
N PRO A 181 -9.72 -11.06 3.56
CA PRO A 181 -9.83 -10.19 2.38
C PRO A 181 -8.53 -9.47 1.98
N SER A 182 -7.56 -9.37 2.88
CA SER A 182 -6.30 -8.66 2.65
C SER A 182 -5.18 -9.21 3.55
N CYS A 183 -3.95 -8.97 3.14
CA CYS A 183 -2.75 -9.33 3.91
C CYS A 183 -1.68 -8.26 3.80
N ARG A 184 -0.81 -8.20 4.82
CA ARG A 184 0.43 -7.44 4.79
C ARG A 184 1.59 -8.34 4.43
N ILE A 185 2.37 -7.93 3.45
CA ILE A 185 3.68 -8.52 3.16
C ILE A 185 4.76 -7.59 3.72
N LEU A 186 5.63 -8.15 4.55
CA LEU A 186 6.85 -7.53 5.06
C LEU A 186 8.03 -8.19 4.34
N VAL A 187 8.93 -7.40 3.77
CA VAL A 187 10.19 -7.88 3.19
C VAL A 187 11.34 -7.09 3.81
N TYR A 188 12.39 -7.80 4.22
CA TYR A 188 13.58 -7.19 4.79
C TYR A 188 14.82 -8.01 4.51
N TYR A 189 15.99 -7.37 4.60
CA TYR A 189 17.27 -8.06 4.66
C TYR A 189 18.11 -7.46 5.79
N VAL A 190 19.06 -8.24 6.29
CA VAL A 190 19.95 -7.84 7.40
C VAL A 190 21.37 -7.77 6.86
N LYS A 191 22.01 -6.62 7.04
CA LYS A 191 23.40 -6.37 6.65
C LYS A 191 24.37 -6.95 7.69
N LYS A 192 25.65 -7.08 7.31
CA LYS A 192 26.69 -7.60 8.23
C LYS A 192 26.91 -6.72 9.45
N ASP A 193 26.72 -5.42 9.30
CA ASP A 193 26.74 -4.44 10.39
C ASP A 193 25.44 -4.41 11.21
N LYS A 194 24.55 -5.40 11.02
CA LYS A 194 23.27 -5.59 11.72
C LYS A 194 22.21 -4.53 11.41
N GLU A 195 22.47 -3.63 10.46
CA GLU A 195 21.43 -2.76 9.92
C GLU A 195 20.37 -3.63 9.23
N THR A 196 19.11 -3.44 9.61
CA THR A 196 17.98 -4.10 8.97
C THR A 196 17.27 -3.10 8.08
N VAL A 197 17.11 -3.47 6.80
CA VAL A 197 16.43 -2.63 5.81
C VAL A 197 15.21 -3.39 5.33
N GLY A 198 14.04 -2.79 5.48
CA GLY A 198 12.77 -3.43 5.14
C GLY A 198 11.69 -2.45 4.76
N ASP A 199 10.64 -2.99 4.16
CA ASP A 199 9.41 -2.28 3.82
C ASP A 199 8.23 -3.24 3.92
N SER A 200 7.04 -2.68 4.10
CA SER A 200 5.81 -3.45 4.17
C SER A 200 4.69 -2.81 3.36
N ILE A 201 3.87 -3.64 2.73
CA ILE A 201 2.72 -3.19 1.97
C ILE A 201 1.53 -4.12 2.20
N VAL A 202 0.32 -3.55 2.18
CA VAL A 202 -0.93 -4.30 2.23
C VAL A 202 -1.36 -4.59 0.80
N PHE A 203 -1.74 -5.83 0.52
CA PHE A 203 -2.35 -6.23 -0.75
C PHE A 203 -3.73 -6.83 -0.52
N ASP A 204 -4.66 -6.50 -1.40
CA ASP A 204 -6.02 -7.00 -1.37
C ASP A 204 -6.12 -8.34 -2.09
N VAL A 205 -6.97 -9.20 -1.56
CA VAL A 205 -7.36 -10.48 -2.13
C VAL A 205 -8.83 -10.38 -2.51
N GLU A 206 -9.26 -11.11 -3.53
CA GLU A 206 -10.66 -11.12 -3.93
C GLU A 206 -11.55 -11.48 -2.74
N ASP A 207 -12.66 -10.77 -2.60
CA ASP A 207 -13.66 -11.00 -1.57
C ASP A 207 -14.42 -12.30 -1.85
N LYS A 208 -13.74 -13.43 -1.68
CA LYS A 208 -14.26 -14.76 -1.91
C LYS A 208 -14.41 -15.46 -0.57
N LEU A 209 -15.64 -15.74 -0.17
CA LEU A 209 -15.90 -16.55 1.02
C LEU A 209 -15.50 -18.00 0.75
N GLU A 210 -15.01 -18.67 1.79
CA GLU A 210 -14.55 -20.07 1.70
C GLU A 210 -15.71 -21.00 1.35
N ASN A 211 -16.85 -20.77 2.01
CA ASN A 211 -18.09 -21.45 1.72
C ASN A 211 -18.89 -20.63 0.72
N GLN A 212 -18.97 -21.13 -0.50
CA GLN A 212 -19.83 -20.57 -1.54
C GLN A 212 -21.15 -21.32 -1.55
N ILE A 213 -22.24 -20.56 -1.53
CA ILE A 213 -23.60 -21.06 -1.61
C ILE A 213 -24.34 -20.30 -2.72
N SER A 214 -25.15 -21.02 -3.51
CA SER A 214 -26.21 -20.43 -4.32
C SER A 214 -27.54 -20.99 -3.85
N VAL A 215 -28.54 -20.11 -3.77
CA VAL A 215 -29.88 -20.43 -3.31
C VAL A 215 -30.85 -19.83 -4.32
N ASP A 216 -31.68 -20.68 -4.91
CA ASP A 216 -32.61 -20.29 -5.95
C ASP A 216 -33.99 -20.91 -5.68
N PHE A 217 -35.05 -20.14 -5.95
CA PHE A 217 -36.41 -20.68 -5.99
C PHE A 217 -36.68 -21.26 -7.38
N VAL A 218 -37.32 -22.44 -7.43
CA VAL A 218 -37.72 -23.03 -8.72
C VAL A 218 -38.76 -22.17 -9.44
N GLU A 219 -39.63 -21.50 -8.67
CA GLU A 219 -40.73 -20.70 -9.17
C GLU A 219 -40.65 -19.29 -8.56
N ALA A 220 -40.79 -18.25 -9.40
CA ALA A 220 -40.67 -16.86 -8.97
C ALA A 220 -41.85 -16.36 -8.13
N GLN A 221 -43.04 -16.99 -8.27
CA GLN A 221 -44.25 -16.60 -7.55
C GLN A 221 -45.09 -17.83 -7.20
N LYS A 222 -45.75 -17.77 -6.04
CA LYS A 222 -46.68 -18.78 -5.53
C LYS A 222 -47.91 -18.13 -4.90
N ARG A 223 -49.02 -18.86 -4.88
CA ARG A 223 -50.19 -18.49 -4.08
C ARG A 223 -49.96 -18.84 -2.60
N PRO A 224 -50.61 -18.14 -1.66
CA PRO A 224 -50.56 -18.48 -0.25
C PRO A 224 -50.91 -19.95 0.00
N GLY A 225 -50.15 -20.61 0.90
CA GLY A 225 -50.34 -22.03 1.25
C GLY A 225 -49.81 -23.04 0.22
N GLN A 226 -49.34 -22.62 -0.96
CA GLN A 226 -48.74 -23.53 -1.93
C GLN A 226 -47.33 -23.97 -1.50
N LYS A 227 -47.02 -25.25 -1.73
CA LYS A 227 -45.67 -25.79 -1.53
C LYS A 227 -44.70 -25.12 -2.52
N THR A 228 -43.52 -24.75 -2.04
CA THR A 228 -42.42 -24.21 -2.84
C THR A 228 -41.20 -25.13 -2.79
N LYS A 229 -40.31 -25.01 -3.78
CA LYS A 229 -39.05 -25.73 -3.84
C LYS A 229 -37.90 -24.73 -3.90
N ILE A 230 -36.92 -24.93 -3.03
CA ILE A 230 -35.68 -24.18 -2.98
C ILE A 230 -34.55 -25.12 -3.42
N VAL A 231 -33.77 -24.69 -4.39
CA VAL A 231 -32.56 -25.38 -4.83
C VAL A 231 -31.37 -24.69 -4.19
N MET A 232 -30.56 -25.46 -3.48
CA MET A 232 -29.34 -24.96 -2.86
C MET A 232 -28.14 -25.72 -3.39
N LYS A 233 -27.09 -24.98 -3.76
CA LYS A 233 -25.81 -25.53 -4.19
C LYS A 233 -24.74 -25.03 -3.24
N ALA A 234 -24.05 -25.96 -2.58
CA ALA A 234 -22.94 -25.67 -1.68
C ALA A 234 -21.90 -26.80 -1.76
N LYS A 235 -20.70 -26.54 -1.28
CA LYS A 235 -19.65 -27.56 -1.14
C LYS A 235 -20.13 -28.70 -0.21
N PRO A 236 -19.81 -29.98 -0.50
CA PRO A 236 -20.13 -31.10 0.40
C PRO A 236 -19.65 -30.84 1.84
N GLY A 237 -20.49 -31.17 2.83
CA GLY A 237 -20.22 -30.94 4.25
C GLY A 237 -20.55 -29.54 4.77
N SER A 238 -21.00 -28.61 3.92
CA SER A 238 -21.47 -27.28 4.34
C SER A 238 -22.68 -27.38 5.27
N ARG A 239 -22.73 -26.53 6.31
CA ARG A 239 -23.93 -26.30 7.13
C ARG A 239 -24.63 -25.05 6.63
N VAL A 240 -25.92 -25.17 6.37
CA VAL A 240 -26.75 -24.07 5.84
C VAL A 240 -27.89 -23.81 6.82
N ALA A 241 -28.00 -22.56 7.26
CA ALA A 241 -29.14 -22.06 8.03
C ALA A 241 -29.96 -21.14 7.14
N ILE A 242 -31.28 -21.27 7.17
CA ILE A 242 -32.22 -20.50 6.35
C ILE A 242 -33.15 -19.75 7.28
N SER A 243 -33.35 -18.46 7.00
CA SER A 243 -34.38 -17.63 7.64
C SER A 243 -35.28 -17.06 6.55
N ALA A 244 -36.58 -16.97 6.84
CA ALA A 244 -37.57 -16.35 5.97
C ALA A 244 -38.15 -15.14 6.69
N LEU A 245 -38.15 -13.99 6.03
CA LEU A 245 -38.60 -12.71 6.56
C LEU A 245 -39.68 -12.13 5.65
N ASP A 246 -40.72 -11.56 6.24
CA ASP A 246 -41.68 -10.75 5.50
C ASP A 246 -41.04 -9.40 5.17
N LYS A 247 -41.12 -8.97 3.90
CA LYS A 247 -40.53 -7.70 3.45
C LYS A 247 -41.07 -6.49 4.20
N SER A 248 -42.29 -6.55 4.74
CA SER A 248 -42.87 -5.48 5.54
C SER A 248 -42.06 -5.15 6.81
N VAL A 249 -41.37 -6.14 7.38
CA VAL A 249 -40.53 -5.97 8.57
C VAL A 249 -39.30 -5.10 8.29
N LEU A 250 -38.79 -5.11 7.05
CA LEU A 250 -37.67 -4.27 6.63
C LEU A 250 -38.00 -2.76 6.66
N PHE A 251 -39.29 -2.38 6.67
CA PHE A 251 -39.72 -0.98 6.81
C PHE A 251 -39.80 -0.52 8.28
N LEU A 252 -39.86 -1.44 9.23
CA LEU A 252 -40.07 -1.12 10.65
C LEU A 252 -38.76 -0.93 11.41
N ARG A 253 -37.66 -1.53 10.92
CA ARG A 253 -36.30 -1.36 11.44
C ARG A 253 -35.33 -1.48 10.28
N ASP A 254 -34.30 -0.64 10.27
CA ASP A 254 -33.10 -0.90 9.47
C ASP A 254 -32.56 -2.26 9.93
N SER A 255 -32.79 -3.29 9.11
CA SER A 255 -32.40 -4.65 9.47
C SER A 255 -30.88 -4.74 9.55
N GLU A 256 -30.35 -5.23 10.68
CA GLU A 256 -28.96 -5.66 10.80
C GLU A 256 -28.74 -6.96 9.99
N GLU A 257 -28.94 -6.88 8.67
CA GLU A 257 -28.69 -8.00 7.77
C GLU A 257 -27.18 -8.26 7.71
N VAL A 258 -26.79 -9.51 7.96
CA VAL A 258 -25.40 -9.93 7.84
C VAL A 258 -25.08 -10.10 6.36
N THR A 259 -24.55 -9.05 5.75
CA THR A 259 -24.12 -9.07 4.36
C THR A 259 -22.69 -9.59 4.22
N LYS A 260 -22.32 -9.98 2.99
CA LYS A 260 -20.94 -10.36 2.68
C LYS A 260 -19.98 -9.21 2.96
N GLU A 261 -20.38 -7.99 2.64
CA GLU A 261 -19.62 -6.76 2.85
C GLU A 261 -19.36 -6.53 4.34
N GLU A 262 -20.35 -6.79 5.19
CA GLU A 262 -20.20 -6.72 6.64
C GLU A 262 -19.18 -7.73 7.16
N VAL A 263 -19.23 -8.98 6.67
CA VAL A 263 -18.24 -10.00 7.00
C VAL A 263 -16.84 -9.56 6.58
N MET A 264 -16.67 -9.06 5.35
CA MET A 264 -15.37 -8.57 4.87
C MET A 264 -14.86 -7.38 5.71
N ARG A 265 -15.76 -6.48 6.12
CA ARG A 265 -15.44 -5.36 7.01
C ARG A 265 -14.94 -5.85 8.37
N ILE A 266 -15.59 -6.85 8.96
CA ILE A 266 -15.17 -7.46 10.23
C ILE A 266 -13.79 -8.13 10.07
N LEU A 267 -13.58 -8.89 8.99
CA LEU A 267 -12.30 -9.54 8.73
C LEU A 267 -11.16 -8.53 8.52
N ASN A 268 -11.40 -7.44 7.80
CA ASN A 268 -10.42 -6.36 7.62
C ASN A 268 -10.03 -5.70 8.95
N ARG A 269 -10.95 -5.60 9.92
CA ARG A 269 -10.65 -5.07 11.26
C ARG A 269 -9.72 -5.97 12.09
N GLN A 270 -9.50 -7.21 11.68
CA GLN A 270 -8.55 -8.11 12.34
C GLN A 270 -7.10 -7.89 11.87
N ASP A 271 -6.86 -6.97 10.93
CA ASP A 271 -5.49 -6.56 10.62
C ASP A 271 -4.88 -5.80 11.81
N ILE A 272 -3.72 -6.27 12.27
CA ILE A 272 -2.98 -5.71 13.42
C ILE A 272 -1.86 -4.76 12.98
N GLY A 273 -1.98 -4.21 11.78
CA GLY A 273 -0.97 -3.34 11.19
C GLY A 273 -0.74 -2.03 11.93
N PRO A 274 0.39 -1.37 11.66
CA PRO A 274 0.58 0.02 12.05
C PRO A 274 -0.62 0.85 11.59
N MET A 275 -1.23 1.55 12.54
CA MET A 275 -2.46 2.27 12.36
C MET A 275 -2.24 3.39 11.32
N ASN A 276 -2.93 3.32 10.16
CA ASN A 276 -2.89 4.39 9.17
C ASN A 276 -3.44 5.68 9.81
N ALA A 277 -2.56 6.62 10.17
CA ALA A 277 -2.89 7.90 10.80
C ALA A 277 -3.79 8.86 9.96
N ARG A 278 -4.35 8.41 8.83
CA ARG A 278 -5.05 9.28 7.86
C ARG A 278 -6.56 9.14 7.82
N GLY A 279 -7.17 8.29 8.64
CA GLY A 279 -8.63 8.19 8.66
C GLY A 279 -9.13 7.53 9.92
N TYR A 280 -9.39 8.31 10.97
CA TYR A 280 -10.74 8.42 11.55
C TYR A 280 -10.78 9.59 12.54
N SER A 281 -11.95 10.24 12.53
CA SER A 281 -12.47 11.18 13.52
C SER A 281 -12.10 10.80 14.96
N LYS A 282 -11.67 11.82 15.72
CA LYS A 282 -11.46 11.83 17.18
C LYS A 282 -12.31 10.77 17.90
N CYS A 283 -11.68 9.72 18.42
CA CYS A 283 -12.30 8.92 19.48
C CYS A 283 -12.49 9.84 20.71
N LYS A 284 -13.74 10.06 21.12
CA LYS A 284 -14.11 10.93 22.26
C LYS A 284 -13.92 10.26 23.64
N SER A 285 -12.90 9.42 23.82
CA SER A 285 -12.64 8.79 25.12
C SER A 285 -11.13 8.60 25.36
N PRO A 286 -10.57 9.13 26.47
CA PRO A 286 -9.12 9.16 26.70
C PRO A 286 -8.53 7.83 27.19
N SER A 287 -9.32 6.77 27.34
CA SER A 287 -8.91 5.59 28.12
C SER A 287 -8.25 4.45 27.33
N ARG A 288 -8.13 4.55 26.00
CA ARG A 288 -7.31 3.64 25.17
C ARG A 288 -6.81 4.37 23.93
N MET A 289 -5.81 5.24 24.11
CA MET A 289 -4.93 5.63 23.00
C MET A 289 -3.71 4.68 23.03
N PRO A 290 -3.58 3.71 22.12
CA PRO A 290 -2.30 3.07 21.87
C PRO A 290 -1.37 4.10 21.22
N LEU A 291 -0.07 4.03 21.55
CA LEU A 291 0.98 4.88 20.96
C LEU A 291 0.85 4.95 19.43
N GLU A 292 0.87 6.17 18.88
CA GLU A 292 1.27 6.41 17.50
C GLU A 292 2.67 5.82 17.33
N THR A 293 2.78 4.69 16.65
CA THR A 293 4.08 4.19 16.17
C THR A 293 3.99 4.10 14.67
N ASP A 294 4.81 4.94 14.02
CA ASP A 294 5.21 4.71 12.65
C ASP A 294 5.90 3.33 12.63
N VAL A 295 5.60 2.48 11.64
CA VAL A 295 6.19 1.13 11.52
C VAL A 295 7.72 1.18 11.46
N SER A 296 8.27 2.33 11.10
CA SER A 296 9.72 2.58 11.14
C SER A 296 10.30 2.71 12.55
N GLU A 297 9.48 2.93 13.58
CA GLU A 297 9.90 3.00 14.98
C GLU A 297 9.77 1.66 15.72
N THR A 298 9.03 0.69 15.17
CA THR A 298 8.78 -0.61 15.84
C THR A 298 9.93 -1.62 15.73
N PHE A 299 11.03 -1.27 15.07
CA PHE A 299 12.18 -2.17 14.86
C PHE A 299 13.51 -1.64 15.43
N ASN A 300 13.47 -0.72 16.40
CA ASN A 300 14.63 -0.36 17.22
C ASN A 300 14.52 -0.97 18.63
#